data_AF-A0A7S9LPH4-F1
#
_entry.id   AF-A0A7S9LPH4-F1
#
_cell.length_a   1.000
_cell.length_b   1.000
_cell.length_c   1.000
_cell.angle_alpha   90.00
_cell.angle_beta   90.00
_cell.angle_gamma   90.00
#
_symmetry.space_group_name_H-M   'P 1'
#
loop_
_entity.id
_entity.type
_entity.pdbx_description
1 polymer ?
#
loop_
_entity_poly.entity_id
_entity_poly.type
_entity_poly.pdbx_seq_one_letter_code
_entity_poly.pdbx_strand_id
1 'polypeptide(L)'
;MLEMLGLSLIGAPRVFLRTLPLTTVVAFIYFGLITNVNDPLWRVVLILLLTTPCIAIVRLAALRSALITTGRTKPPTFQNLVRAQVRIAYANLLPINFVQVVIFTAVSALIVAELRADFMVVVEAAALGQTMEVPLELEQNLGRFIGAAGWLFALIAAAGFGVMGTAMAATAANAAEKSPRHDITYGLTFNFWKLTIVYFCAQTINGILVALIALLGVAALGLSGLENWPYVLPIAATVYLSLHFATTATAAALSYGALLDRDAAIREYVQQQVAGPQTSAEDLRALRHSRQH
;
A
#
# COMPACT_ATOMS: atom_id res chain seq x y z
N MET A 1 -17.41 0.82 -10.15
CA MET A 1 -16.03 0.27 -10.12
C MET A 1 -15.08 1.16 -10.91
N LEU A 2 -15.36 1.34 -12.21
CA LEU A 2 -14.61 2.26 -13.08
C LEU A 2 -14.57 3.70 -12.56
N GLU A 3 -15.64 4.17 -11.93
CA GLU A 3 -15.68 5.48 -11.29
C GLU A 3 -14.64 5.65 -10.18
N MET A 4 -14.50 4.68 -9.27
CA MET A 4 -13.50 4.74 -8.20
C MET A 4 -12.08 4.72 -8.76
N LEU A 5 -11.85 3.93 -9.81
CA LEU A 5 -10.58 3.91 -10.52
C LEU A 5 -10.28 5.28 -11.15
N GLY A 6 -11.23 5.83 -11.91
CA GLY A 6 -11.10 7.14 -12.56
C GLY A 6 -10.81 8.26 -11.57
N LEU A 7 -11.61 8.36 -10.49
CA LEU A 7 -11.40 9.35 -9.43
C LEU A 7 -10.06 9.16 -8.70
N SER A 8 -9.63 7.91 -8.50
CA SER A 8 -8.34 7.61 -7.88
C SER A 8 -7.16 8.08 -8.74
N LEU A 9 -7.25 7.89 -10.06
CA LEU A 9 -6.24 8.34 -11.02
C LEU A 9 -6.21 9.87 -11.14
N ILE A 10 -7.37 10.53 -11.13
CA ILE A 10 -7.46 12.00 -11.17
C ILE A 10 -6.89 12.63 -9.89
N GLY A 11 -7.13 12.02 -8.72
CA GLY A 11 -6.61 12.51 -7.45
C GLY A 11 -5.14 12.19 -7.18
N ALA A 12 -4.61 11.12 -7.80
CA ALA A 12 -3.25 10.63 -7.55
C ALA A 12 -2.15 11.69 -7.75
N PRO A 13 -2.14 12.54 -8.78
CA PRO A 13 -1.08 13.54 -8.97
C PRO A 13 -0.94 14.52 -7.79
N ARG A 14 -2.06 14.98 -7.22
CA ARG A 14 -2.05 15.89 -6.06
C ARG A 14 -1.50 15.21 -4.82
N VAL A 15 -1.88 13.94 -4.63
CA VAL A 15 -1.39 13.13 -3.50
C VAL A 15 0.10 12.85 -3.67
N PHE A 16 0.53 12.45 -4.87
CA PHE A 16 1.91 12.16 -5.24
C PHE A 16 2.83 13.35 -4.97
N LEU A 17 2.48 14.56 -5.42
CA LEU A 17 3.32 15.75 -5.21
C LEU A 17 3.51 16.08 -3.73
N ARG A 18 2.50 15.80 -2.89
CA ARG A 18 2.57 16.00 -1.45
C ARG A 18 3.37 14.92 -0.72
N THR A 19 3.38 13.70 -1.23
CA THR A 19 4.10 12.56 -0.62
C THR A 19 5.54 12.46 -1.09
N LEU A 20 5.83 12.91 -2.31
CA LEU A 20 7.12 12.74 -2.97
C LEU A 20 8.31 13.17 -2.09
N PRO A 21 8.33 14.34 -1.42
CA PRO A 21 9.47 14.73 -0.58
C PRO A 21 9.75 13.72 0.54
N LEU A 22 8.70 13.23 1.22
CA LEU A 22 8.84 12.23 2.26
C LEU A 22 9.29 10.89 1.69
N THR A 23 8.69 10.44 0.58
CA THR A 23 9.06 9.20 -0.08
C THR A 23 10.53 9.22 -0.47
N THR A 24 11.03 10.34 -0.99
CA THR A 24 12.45 10.53 -1.34
C THR A 24 13.36 10.43 -0.12
N VAL A 25 13.02 11.07 1.01
CA VAL A 25 13.83 10.97 2.24
C VAL A 25 13.86 9.54 2.77
N VAL A 26 12.69 8.87 2.84
CA VAL A 26 12.60 7.48 3.30
C VAL A 26 13.37 6.54 2.37
N ALA A 27 13.26 6.72 1.06
CA ALA A 27 13.98 5.94 0.06
C ALA A 27 15.48 6.17 0.15
N PHE A 28 15.93 7.41 0.33
CA PHE A 28 17.35 7.73 0.50
C PHE A 28 17.94 7.03 1.72
N ILE A 29 17.23 7.05 2.86
CA ILE A 29 17.64 6.32 4.07
C ILE A 29 17.64 4.81 3.82
N TYR A 30 16.57 4.27 3.24
CA TYR A 30 16.40 2.84 3.02
C TYR A 30 17.44 2.28 2.04
N PHE A 31 17.51 2.82 0.82
CA PHE A 31 18.45 2.38 -0.19
C PHE A 31 19.88 2.72 0.21
N GLY A 32 20.13 3.89 0.80
CA GLY A 32 21.45 4.28 1.29
C GLY A 32 21.99 3.32 2.34
N LEU A 33 21.18 2.92 3.33
CA LEU A 33 21.61 1.94 4.33
C LEU A 33 21.89 0.57 3.71
N ILE A 34 21.03 0.10 2.80
CA ILE A 34 21.18 -1.21 2.17
C ILE A 34 22.41 -1.28 1.26
N THR A 35 22.68 -0.23 0.48
CA THR A 35 23.81 -0.21 -0.47
C THR A 35 25.16 -0.02 0.21
N ASN A 36 25.20 0.65 1.37
CA ASN A 36 26.45 0.86 2.13
C ASN A 36 26.83 -0.30 3.05
N VAL A 37 25.97 -1.32 3.20
CA VAL A 37 26.29 -2.51 3.99
C VAL A 37 26.94 -3.56 3.09
N ASN A 38 28.21 -3.83 3.37
CA ASN A 38 29.03 -4.80 2.62
C ASN A 38 28.71 -6.25 3.00
N ASP A 39 28.30 -6.50 4.25
CA ASP A 39 27.98 -7.85 4.72
C ASP A 39 26.57 -8.27 4.22
N PRO A 40 26.46 -9.38 3.47
CA PRO A 40 25.20 -9.82 2.90
C PRO A 40 24.16 -10.25 3.96
N LEU A 41 24.59 -10.80 5.10
CA LEU A 41 23.68 -11.18 6.19
C LEU A 41 23.07 -9.94 6.83
N TRP A 42 23.90 -8.95 7.15
CA TRP A 42 23.41 -7.68 7.69
C TRP A 42 22.50 -6.93 6.72
N ARG A 43 22.79 -7.01 5.42
CA ARG A 43 21.92 -6.44 4.38
C ARG A 43 20.53 -7.08 4.38
N VAL A 44 20.43 -8.42 4.48
CA VAL A 44 19.15 -9.13 4.57
C VAL A 44 18.39 -8.76 5.86
N VAL A 45 19.09 -8.70 7.00
CA VAL A 45 18.48 -8.28 8.27
C VAL A 45 17.89 -6.88 8.18
N LEU A 46 18.62 -5.93 7.58
CA LEU A 46 18.13 -4.56 7.39
C LEU A 46 16.91 -4.50 6.47
N ILE A 47 16.90 -5.28 5.38
CA ILE A 47 15.72 -5.38 4.50
C ILE A 47 14.51 -5.85 5.32
N LEU A 48 14.62 -6.98 6.02
CA LEU A 48 13.51 -7.55 6.80
C LEU A 48 12.99 -6.59 7.87
N LEU A 49 13.87 -5.87 8.56
CA LEU A 49 13.50 -4.95 9.63
C LEU A 49 12.96 -3.61 9.12
N LEU A 50 13.50 -3.08 8.00
CA LEU A 50 13.19 -1.73 7.53
C LEU A 50 12.07 -1.68 6.49
N THR A 51 11.86 -2.72 5.68
CA THR A 51 10.87 -2.66 4.58
C THR A 51 9.47 -2.32 5.10
N THR A 52 8.99 -3.04 6.12
CA THR A 52 7.64 -2.81 6.68
C THR A 52 7.46 -1.41 7.28
N PRO A 53 8.33 -0.92 8.19
CA PRO A 53 8.16 0.43 8.75
C PRO A 53 8.34 1.54 7.72
N CYS A 54 9.28 1.41 6.76
CA CYS A 54 9.43 2.39 5.68
C CYS A 54 8.18 2.46 4.80
N ILE A 55 7.64 1.31 4.38
CA ILE A 55 6.37 1.25 3.64
C ILE A 55 5.24 1.88 4.46
N ALA A 56 5.15 1.58 5.75
CA ALA A 56 4.11 2.14 6.62
C ALA A 56 4.17 3.68 6.71
N ILE A 57 5.37 4.26 6.78
CA ILE A 57 5.56 5.74 6.77
C ILE A 57 5.01 6.34 5.49
N VAL A 58 5.48 5.86 4.33
CA VAL A 58 5.08 6.39 3.03
C VAL A 58 3.58 6.17 2.80
N ARG A 59 3.07 5.00 3.19
CA ARG A 59 1.65 4.64 3.08
C ARG A 59 0.77 5.53 3.93
N LEU A 60 1.13 5.77 5.19
CA LEU A 60 0.40 6.68 6.08
C LEU A 60 0.38 8.09 5.50
N ALA A 61 1.52 8.60 5.03
CA ALA A 61 1.58 9.92 4.42
C ALA A 61 0.70 10.03 3.16
N ALA A 62 0.68 9.01 2.31
CA ALA A 62 -0.19 8.95 1.14
C ALA A 62 -1.67 8.94 1.53
N LEU A 63 -2.07 8.11 2.49
CA LEU A 63 -3.45 8.06 3.00
C LEU A 63 -3.89 9.39 3.60
N ARG A 64 -3.04 10.02 4.40
CA ARG A 64 -3.31 11.34 4.98
C ARG A 64 -3.46 12.42 3.92
N SER A 65 -2.53 12.46 2.96
CA SER A 65 -2.57 13.38 1.84
C SER A 65 -3.83 13.18 0.99
N ALA A 66 -4.22 11.93 0.72
CA ALA A 66 -5.45 11.57 0.03
C ALA A 66 -6.69 12.04 0.80
N LEU A 67 -6.79 11.75 2.10
CA LEU A 67 -7.93 12.15 2.94
C LEU A 67 -8.11 13.68 3.01
N ILE A 68 -7.00 14.43 3.07
CA ILE A 68 -7.03 15.91 2.99
C ILE A 68 -7.48 16.35 1.59
N THR A 69 -7.01 15.70 0.54
CA THR A 69 -7.33 16.05 -0.85
C THR A 69 -8.79 15.76 -1.19
N THR A 70 -9.38 14.71 -0.61
CA THR A 70 -10.81 14.38 -0.73
C THR A 70 -11.69 15.13 0.27
N GLY A 71 -11.13 16.04 1.07
CA GLY A 71 -11.88 16.84 2.06
C GLY A 71 -12.49 16.03 3.21
N ARG A 72 -11.97 14.84 3.50
CA ARG A 72 -12.55 13.92 4.49
C ARG A 72 -11.92 14.01 5.89
N THR A 73 -10.79 14.71 6.05
CA THR A 73 -10.13 14.88 7.36
C THR A 73 -9.37 16.20 7.47
N LYS A 74 -9.23 16.72 8.70
CA LYS A 74 -8.34 17.84 9.07
C LYS A 74 -6.86 17.41 9.18
N PRO A 75 -5.88 18.34 9.26
CA PRO A 75 -4.47 18.02 9.49
C PRO A 75 -4.24 17.22 10.79
N PRO A 76 -3.21 16.36 10.85
CA PRO A 76 -2.97 15.50 12.01
C PRO A 76 -2.23 16.22 13.15
N THR A 77 -2.37 15.70 14.37
CA THR A 77 -1.52 16.08 15.51
C THR A 77 -0.33 15.12 15.63
N PHE A 78 0.86 15.62 15.96
CA PHE A 78 2.10 14.83 16.00
C PHE A 78 2.01 13.57 16.89
N GLN A 79 1.41 13.66 18.08
CA GLN A 79 1.24 12.52 19.00
C GLN A 79 0.40 11.37 18.41
N ASN A 80 -0.61 11.69 17.59
CA ASN A 80 -1.49 10.70 17.00
C ASN A 80 -0.93 10.08 15.71
N LEU A 81 0.07 10.72 15.08
CA LEU A 81 0.76 10.19 13.90
C LEU A 81 1.54 8.92 14.22
N VAL A 82 2.32 8.93 15.31
CA VAL A 82 3.13 7.76 15.71
C VAL A 82 2.23 6.56 16.00
N ARG A 83 1.12 6.77 16.71
CA ARG A 83 0.16 5.70 17.01
C ARG A 83 -0.49 5.14 15.75
N ALA A 84 -0.88 6.01 14.81
CA ALA A 84 -1.43 5.59 13.53
C ALA A 84 -0.40 4.83 12.68
N GLN A 85 0.86 5.26 12.70
CA GLN A 85 1.95 4.58 12.00
C GLN A 85 2.18 3.17 12.53
N VAL A 86 2.29 3.01 13.85
CA VAL A 86 2.44 1.69 14.49
C VAL A 86 1.26 0.79 14.14
N ARG A 87 0.03 1.32 14.16
CA ARG A 87 -1.15 0.53 13.81
C ARG A 87 -1.16 0.13 12.33
N ILE A 88 -0.84 1.03 11.41
CA ILE A 88 -0.72 0.68 9.98
C ILE A 88 0.37 -0.37 9.77
N ALA A 89 1.54 -0.20 10.40
CA ALA A 89 2.65 -1.14 10.28
C ALA A 89 2.29 -2.54 10.78
N TYR A 90 1.77 -2.65 12.01
CA TYR A 90 1.64 -3.94 12.69
C TYR A 90 0.24 -4.55 12.66
N ALA A 91 -0.83 -3.75 12.59
CA ALA A 91 -2.19 -4.26 12.55
C ALA A 91 -2.74 -4.41 11.12
N ASN A 92 -2.24 -3.62 10.16
CA ASN A 92 -2.72 -3.66 8.77
C ASN A 92 -1.72 -4.31 7.81
N LEU A 93 -0.46 -3.86 7.80
CA LEU A 93 0.54 -4.31 6.83
C LEU A 93 1.24 -5.60 7.24
N LEU A 94 1.62 -5.75 8.52
CA LEU A 94 2.33 -6.95 8.99
C LEU A 94 1.59 -8.25 8.66
N PRO A 95 0.26 -8.38 8.85
CA PRO A 95 -0.44 -9.60 8.47
C PRO A 95 -0.35 -9.89 6.96
N ILE A 96 -0.47 -8.86 6.12
CA ILE A 96 -0.32 -9.00 4.67
C ILE A 96 1.11 -9.44 4.33
N ASN A 97 2.11 -8.75 4.88
CA ASN A 97 3.53 -9.03 4.63
C ASN A 97 3.91 -10.42 5.14
N PHE A 98 3.37 -10.86 6.28
CA PHE A 98 3.61 -12.19 6.82
C PHE A 98 3.07 -13.28 5.89
N VAL A 99 1.82 -13.13 5.41
CA VAL A 99 1.24 -14.05 4.43
C VAL A 99 2.05 -14.05 3.14
N GLN A 100 2.48 -12.88 2.65
CA GLN A 100 3.35 -12.77 1.48
C GLN A 100 4.68 -13.51 1.68
N VAL A 101 5.34 -13.31 2.82
CA VAL A 101 6.62 -13.96 3.14
C VAL A 101 6.43 -15.48 3.21
N VAL A 102 5.43 -15.96 3.95
CA VAL A 102 5.17 -17.42 4.08
C VAL A 102 4.92 -18.06 2.72
N ILE A 103 4.06 -17.46 1.89
CA ILE A 103 3.75 -18.00 0.57
C ILE A 103 4.98 -17.92 -0.34
N PHE A 104 5.70 -16.79 -0.33
CA PHE A 104 6.90 -16.63 -1.15
C PHE A 104 8.00 -17.61 -0.75
N THR A 105 8.21 -17.86 0.55
CA THR A 105 9.15 -18.86 1.04
C THR A 105 8.72 -20.27 0.65
N ALA A 106 7.43 -20.61 0.80
CA ALA A 106 6.93 -21.93 0.39
C ALA A 106 7.12 -22.17 -1.11
N VAL A 107 6.79 -21.18 -1.95
CA VAL A 107 6.99 -21.24 -3.40
C VAL A 107 8.48 -21.35 -3.73
N SER A 108 9.32 -20.51 -3.13
CA SER A 108 10.78 -20.55 -3.29
C SER A 108 11.37 -21.91 -2.91
N ALA A 109 10.90 -22.53 -1.81
CA ALA A 109 11.35 -23.83 -1.36
C ALA A 109 10.97 -24.96 -2.32
N LEU A 110 9.74 -24.94 -2.87
CA LEU A 110 9.31 -25.91 -3.88
C LEU A 110 10.19 -25.86 -5.14
N ILE A 111 10.70 -24.68 -5.50
CA ILE A 111 11.54 -24.50 -6.69
C ILE A 111 12.96 -24.92 -6.44
N VAL A 112 13.51 -24.60 -5.26
CA VAL A 112 14.81 -25.15 -4.87
C VAL A 112 14.76 -26.68 -4.86
N ALA A 113 13.59 -27.28 -4.57
CA ALA A 113 13.41 -28.72 -4.68
C ALA A 113 13.30 -29.22 -6.14
N GLU A 114 12.58 -28.52 -7.02
CA GLU A 114 12.42 -28.91 -8.44
C GLU A 114 13.64 -28.61 -9.32
N LEU A 115 14.26 -27.44 -9.18
CA LEU A 115 15.40 -26.98 -9.97
C LEU A 115 16.75 -27.32 -9.33
N ARG A 116 16.78 -28.18 -8.31
CA ARG A 116 17.94 -28.41 -7.44
C ARG A 116 19.21 -28.77 -8.21
N ALA A 117 19.10 -29.64 -9.21
CA ALA A 117 20.26 -30.12 -9.96
C ALA A 117 20.87 -29.00 -10.82
N ASP A 118 20.05 -28.33 -11.64
CA ASP A 118 20.51 -27.29 -12.56
C ASP A 118 20.96 -26.01 -11.83
N PHE A 119 20.27 -25.66 -10.74
CA PHE A 119 20.59 -24.49 -9.93
C PHE A 119 21.91 -24.66 -9.16
N MET A 120 22.18 -25.86 -8.63
CA MET A 120 23.45 -26.14 -7.94
C MET A 120 24.64 -26.09 -8.89
N VAL A 121 24.50 -26.54 -10.14
CA VAL A 121 25.56 -26.44 -11.16
C VAL A 121 25.89 -24.99 -11.47
N VAL A 122 24.89 -24.11 -11.60
CA VAL A 122 25.11 -22.67 -11.85
C VAL A 122 25.72 -21.97 -10.62
N VAL A 123 25.27 -22.32 -9.41
CA VAL A 123 25.81 -21.75 -8.16
C VAL A 123 27.26 -22.20 -7.92
N GLU A 124 27.60 -23.47 -8.19
CA GLU A 124 28.96 -23.98 -8.09
C GLU A 124 29.88 -23.33 -9.13
N ALA A 125 29.43 -23.17 -10.38
CA ALA A 125 30.17 -22.46 -11.42
C ALA A 125 30.43 -20.99 -11.04
N ALA A 126 29.41 -20.29 -10.51
CA ALA A 126 29.53 -18.92 -10.04
C ALA A 126 30.46 -18.81 -8.82
N ALA A 127 30.40 -19.76 -7.88
CA ALA A 127 31.30 -19.83 -6.72
C ALA A 127 32.76 -20.06 -7.12
N LEU A 128 33.01 -20.74 -8.24
CA LEU A 128 34.33 -20.95 -8.84
C LEU A 128 34.78 -19.79 -9.74
N GLY A 129 34.00 -18.71 -9.84
CA GLY A 129 34.29 -17.56 -10.68
C GLY A 129 34.21 -17.84 -12.19
N GLN A 130 33.58 -18.95 -12.57
CA GLN A 130 33.40 -19.31 -13.98
C GLN A 130 32.13 -18.67 -14.52
N THR A 131 32.26 -17.94 -15.62
CA THR A 131 31.11 -17.49 -16.41
C THR A 131 30.62 -18.67 -17.24
N MET A 132 29.60 -19.37 -16.74
CA MET A 132 28.85 -20.34 -17.54
C MET A 132 27.72 -19.62 -18.27
N GLU A 133 27.53 -19.93 -19.56
CA GLU A 133 26.29 -19.58 -20.24
C GLU A 133 25.14 -20.34 -19.56
N VAL A 134 24.16 -19.59 -19.04
CA VAL A 134 22.97 -20.18 -18.43
C VAL A 134 22.20 -20.91 -19.53
N PRO A 135 21.89 -22.21 -19.39
CA PRO A 135 21.12 -22.94 -20.39
C PRO A 135 19.79 -22.23 -20.66
N LEU A 136 19.42 -22.08 -21.94
CA LEU A 136 18.20 -21.36 -22.34
C LEU A 136 16.93 -21.92 -21.66
N GLU A 137 16.87 -23.23 -21.42
CA GLU A 137 15.76 -23.87 -20.70
C GLU A 137 15.70 -23.43 -19.22
N LEU A 138 16.86 -23.30 -18.56
CA LEU A 138 16.95 -22.81 -17.19
C LEU A 138 16.55 -21.33 -17.11
N GLU A 139 17.00 -20.51 -18.07
CA GLU A 139 16.62 -19.10 -18.17
C GLU A 139 15.11 -18.94 -18.36
N GLN A 140 14.50 -19.69 -19.29
CA GLN A 140 13.07 -19.65 -19.54
C GLN A 140 12.24 -20.16 -18.34
N ASN A 141 12.70 -21.22 -17.67
CA ASN A 141 12.05 -21.74 -16.47
C ASN A 141 12.11 -20.73 -15.32
N LEU A 142 13.28 -20.12 -15.09
CA LEU A 142 13.45 -19.03 -14.12
C LEU A 142 12.58 -17.82 -14.47
N GLY A 143 12.53 -17.43 -15.74
CA GLY A 143 11.72 -16.30 -16.21
C GLY A 143 10.21 -16.51 -16.00
N ARG A 144 9.68 -17.69 -16.38
CA ARG A 144 8.28 -18.07 -16.11
C ARG A 144 7.99 -18.11 -14.62
N PHE A 145 8.93 -18.62 -13.83
CA PHE A 145 8.81 -18.67 -12.39
C PHE A 145 8.77 -17.28 -11.76
N ILE A 146 9.74 -16.41 -12.05
CA ILE A 146 9.79 -15.03 -11.56
C ILE A 146 8.50 -14.30 -11.94
N GLY A 147 8.00 -14.53 -13.15
CA GLY A 147 6.69 -14.05 -13.59
C GLY A 147 5.55 -14.55 -12.71
N ALA A 148 5.44 -15.87 -12.50
CA ALA A 148 4.39 -16.49 -11.69
C ALA A 148 4.44 -16.06 -10.21
N ALA A 149 5.63 -15.99 -9.61
CA ALA A 149 5.82 -15.49 -8.25
C ALA A 149 5.46 -14.00 -8.14
N GLY A 150 5.82 -13.20 -9.13
CA GLY A 150 5.42 -11.79 -9.22
C GLY A 150 3.89 -11.63 -9.27
N TRP A 151 3.21 -12.45 -10.07
CA TRP A 151 1.75 -12.48 -10.14
C TRP A 151 1.10 -12.91 -8.82
N LEU A 152 1.63 -13.96 -8.18
CA LEU A 152 1.13 -14.42 -6.89
C LEU A 152 1.31 -13.37 -5.80
N PHE A 153 2.48 -12.71 -5.78
CA PHE A 153 2.75 -11.61 -4.86
C PHE A 153 1.76 -10.46 -5.07
N ALA A 154 1.51 -10.08 -6.32
CA ALA A 154 0.55 -9.04 -6.69
C ALA A 154 -0.88 -9.42 -6.27
N LEU A 155 -1.29 -10.68 -6.44
CA LEU A 155 -2.60 -11.19 -6.01
C LEU A 155 -2.79 -11.06 -4.50
N ILE A 156 -1.80 -11.49 -3.71
CA ILE A 156 -1.87 -11.40 -2.24
C ILE A 156 -1.89 -9.92 -1.82
N ALA A 157 -1.06 -9.08 -2.45
CA ALA A 157 -1.03 -7.66 -2.14
C ALA A 157 -2.37 -6.96 -2.47
N ALA A 158 -2.96 -7.29 -3.62
CA ALA A 158 -4.25 -6.75 -4.07
C ALA A 158 -5.41 -7.22 -3.19
N ALA A 159 -5.43 -8.50 -2.80
CA ALA A 159 -6.40 -9.03 -1.87
C ALA A 159 -6.24 -8.38 -0.48
N GLY A 160 -5.00 -8.30 0.03
CA GLY A 160 -4.67 -7.64 1.28
C GLY A 160 -5.10 -6.18 1.28
N PHE A 161 -4.86 -5.44 0.19
CA PHE A 161 -5.36 -4.06 0.04
C PHE A 161 -6.88 -3.99 -0.08
N GLY A 162 -7.53 -4.96 -0.74
CA GLY A 162 -8.98 -5.08 -0.77
C GLY A 162 -9.58 -5.18 0.64
N VAL A 163 -8.99 -6.04 1.49
CA VAL A 163 -9.42 -6.24 2.88
C VAL A 163 -9.07 -5.04 3.76
N MET A 164 -7.88 -4.46 3.61
CA MET A 164 -7.35 -3.50 4.58
C MET A 164 -7.43 -2.04 4.14
N GLY A 165 -7.68 -1.75 2.87
CA GLY A 165 -7.59 -0.39 2.33
C GLY A 165 -8.48 0.61 3.04
N THR A 166 -9.76 0.28 3.22
CA THR A 166 -10.70 1.13 3.97
C THR A 166 -10.33 1.27 5.45
N ALA A 167 -9.89 0.19 6.10
CA ALA A 167 -9.46 0.21 7.51
C ALA A 167 -8.16 1.03 7.72
N MET A 168 -7.23 0.96 6.77
CA MET A 168 -6.02 1.79 6.75
C MET A 168 -6.37 3.27 6.59
N ALA A 169 -7.32 3.62 5.72
CA ALA A 169 -7.81 4.99 5.59
C ALA A 169 -8.50 5.47 6.87
N ALA A 170 -9.30 4.64 7.53
CA ALA A 170 -9.89 4.97 8.83
C ALA A 170 -8.82 5.16 9.92
N THR A 171 -7.77 4.35 9.93
CA THR A 171 -6.64 4.49 10.85
C THR A 171 -5.87 5.79 10.59
N ALA A 172 -5.65 6.13 9.33
CA ALA A 172 -5.04 7.40 8.94
C ALA A 172 -5.94 8.59 9.32
N ALA A 173 -7.26 8.49 9.17
CA ALA A 173 -8.20 9.53 9.58
C ALA A 173 -8.16 9.78 11.09
N ASN A 174 -8.07 8.68 11.87
CA ASN A 174 -7.93 8.69 13.32
C ASN A 174 -6.66 9.39 13.85
N ALA A 175 -5.68 9.65 12.98
CA ALA A 175 -4.51 10.45 13.33
C ALA A 175 -4.82 11.96 13.49
N ALA A 176 -5.96 12.44 13.00
CA ALA A 176 -6.39 13.84 13.13
C ALA A 176 -7.60 14.02 14.03
N GLU A 177 -8.57 13.12 13.97
CA GLU A 177 -9.84 13.23 14.70
C GLU A 177 -10.32 11.84 15.06
N LYS A 178 -10.89 11.64 16.26
CA LYS A 178 -11.47 10.34 16.67
C LYS A 178 -12.62 9.98 15.72
N SER A 179 -12.34 9.18 14.71
CA SER A 179 -13.32 8.63 13.79
C SER A 179 -13.70 7.20 14.19
N PRO A 180 -14.86 6.68 13.75
CA PRO A 180 -15.27 5.33 14.09
C PRO A 180 -14.18 4.33 13.69
N ARG A 181 -13.89 3.39 14.59
CA ARG A 181 -12.91 2.33 14.32
C ARG A 181 -13.54 1.33 13.36
N HIS A 182 -13.00 1.26 12.15
CA HIS A 182 -13.37 0.26 11.16
C HIS A 182 -12.26 -0.77 11.10
N ASP A 183 -12.53 -1.98 11.60
CA ASP A 183 -11.58 -3.08 11.62
C ASP A 183 -11.66 -3.92 10.32
N ILE A 184 -10.88 -5.00 10.25
CA ILE A 184 -10.76 -5.91 9.09
C ILE A 184 -12.12 -6.37 8.54
N THR A 185 -13.06 -6.68 9.44
CA THR A 185 -14.42 -7.11 9.11
C THR A 185 -15.15 -6.08 8.25
N TYR A 186 -14.97 -4.78 8.53
CA TYR A 186 -15.56 -3.73 7.69
C TYR A 186 -14.93 -3.66 6.30
N GLY A 187 -13.61 -3.86 6.20
CA GLY A 187 -12.93 -3.80 4.91
C GLY A 187 -13.25 -4.99 3.98
N LEU A 188 -13.44 -6.20 4.52
CA LEU A 188 -13.97 -7.34 3.75
C LEU A 188 -15.37 -7.09 3.20
N THR A 189 -16.23 -6.42 3.98
CA THR A 189 -17.63 -6.18 3.60
C THR A 189 -17.85 -4.94 2.72
N PHE A 190 -16.91 -4.00 2.67
CA PHE A 190 -17.10 -2.71 2.00
C PHE A 190 -16.07 -2.42 0.91
N ASN A 191 -16.52 -2.44 -0.36
CA ASN A 191 -15.74 -2.15 -1.56
C ASN A 191 -14.51 -3.06 -1.80
N PHE A 192 -14.41 -4.24 -1.17
CA PHE A 192 -13.32 -5.22 -1.35
C PHE A 192 -12.88 -5.36 -2.83
N TRP A 193 -13.78 -5.80 -3.70
CA TRP A 193 -13.49 -6.00 -5.13
C TRP A 193 -13.05 -4.74 -5.85
N LYS A 194 -13.63 -3.58 -5.51
CA LYS A 194 -13.26 -2.32 -6.14
C LYS A 194 -11.83 -1.94 -5.77
N LEU A 195 -11.45 -2.10 -4.50
CA LEU A 195 -10.10 -1.80 -4.02
C LEU A 195 -9.06 -2.80 -4.56
N THR A 196 -9.38 -4.10 -4.62
CA THR A 196 -8.52 -5.12 -5.24
C THR A 196 -8.25 -4.83 -6.72
N ILE A 197 -9.28 -4.48 -7.49
CA ILE A 197 -9.12 -4.16 -8.91
C ILE A 197 -8.34 -2.85 -9.08
N VAL A 198 -8.61 -1.83 -8.27
CA VAL A 198 -7.84 -0.58 -8.30
C VAL A 198 -6.37 -0.84 -7.97
N TYR A 199 -6.05 -1.77 -7.07
CA TYR A 199 -4.66 -2.15 -6.79
C TYR A 199 -3.96 -2.68 -8.03
N PHE A 200 -4.58 -3.62 -8.76
CA PHE A 200 -4.03 -4.15 -10.01
C PHE A 200 -3.86 -3.07 -11.06
N CYS A 201 -4.90 -2.26 -11.29
CA CYS A 201 -4.80 -1.16 -12.26
C CYS A 201 -3.71 -0.16 -11.86
N ALA A 202 -3.61 0.20 -10.58
CA ALA A 202 -2.57 1.09 -10.08
C ALA A 202 -1.17 0.46 -10.16
N GLN A 203 -1.04 -0.86 -10.04
CA GLN A 203 0.23 -1.56 -10.23
C GLN A 203 0.67 -1.50 -11.70
N THR A 204 -0.23 -1.85 -12.62
CA THR A 204 0.07 -1.93 -14.05
C THR A 204 0.24 -0.55 -14.69
N ILE A 205 -0.71 0.38 -14.49
CA ILE A 205 -0.69 1.71 -15.13
C ILE A 205 0.52 2.51 -14.67
N ASN A 206 0.77 2.55 -13.35
CA ASN A 206 1.91 3.29 -12.82
C ASN A 206 3.24 2.62 -13.18
N GLY A 207 3.25 1.28 -13.32
CA GLY A 207 4.43 0.54 -13.78
C GLY A 207 4.81 0.91 -15.20
N ILE A 208 3.83 0.90 -16.11
CA ILE A 208 4.02 1.34 -17.51
C ILE A 208 4.48 2.80 -17.55
N LEU A 209 3.84 3.69 -16.80
CA LEU A 209 4.20 5.10 -16.78
C LEU A 209 5.65 5.32 -16.32
N VAL A 210 6.06 4.68 -15.24
CA VAL A 210 7.44 4.79 -14.74
C VAL A 210 8.44 4.16 -15.71
N ALA A 211 8.11 3.02 -16.32
CA ALA A 211 8.96 2.41 -17.34
C ALA A 211 9.17 3.35 -18.54
N LEU A 212 8.10 4.00 -19.02
CA LEU A 212 8.20 4.98 -20.11
C LEU A 212 9.03 6.20 -19.72
N ILE A 213 8.82 6.75 -18.52
CA ILE A 213 9.62 7.88 -18.01
C ILE A 213 11.09 7.49 -17.83
N ALA A 214 11.36 6.29 -17.31
CA ALA A 214 12.72 5.79 -17.12
C ALA A 214 13.43 5.59 -18.46
N LEU A 215 12.77 4.99 -19.45
CA LEU A 215 13.33 4.82 -20.80
C LEU A 215 13.65 6.17 -21.46
N LEU A 216 12.74 7.13 -21.37
CA LEU A 216 12.95 8.49 -21.87
C LEU A 216 14.09 9.20 -21.12
N GLY A 217 14.15 9.06 -19.79
CA GLY A 217 15.19 9.66 -18.97
C GLY A 217 16.58 9.07 -19.25
N VAL A 218 16.67 7.75 -19.38
CA VAL A 218 17.91 7.05 -19.75
C VAL A 218 18.38 7.49 -21.13
N ALA A 219 17.47 7.61 -22.11
CA ALA A 219 17.79 8.08 -23.45
C ALA A 219 18.22 9.55 -23.48
N ALA A 220 17.51 10.43 -22.76
CA ALA A 220 17.79 11.86 -22.74
C ALA A 220 19.08 12.23 -21.98
N LEU A 221 19.43 11.46 -20.95
CA LEU A 221 20.59 11.71 -20.08
C LEU A 221 21.82 10.88 -20.48
N GLY A 222 21.71 10.02 -21.50
CA GLY A 222 22.80 9.15 -21.93
C GLY A 222 23.20 8.10 -20.89
N LEU A 223 22.28 7.70 -20.00
CA LEU A 223 22.54 6.78 -18.88
C LEU A 223 22.33 5.30 -19.25
N SER A 224 22.52 4.94 -20.52
CA SER A 224 22.19 3.60 -21.04
C SER A 224 23.15 2.49 -20.61
N GLY A 225 24.33 2.85 -20.07
CA GLY A 225 25.31 1.89 -19.56
C GLY A 225 24.84 1.13 -18.32
N LEU A 226 25.22 -0.15 -18.23
CA LEU A 226 24.89 -1.03 -17.10
C LEU A 226 25.44 -0.50 -15.76
N GLU A 227 26.53 0.25 -15.79
CA GLU A 227 27.12 0.92 -14.63
C GLU A 227 26.21 1.97 -13.98
N ASN A 228 25.20 2.48 -14.70
CA ASN A 228 24.27 3.49 -14.20
C ASN A 228 23.01 2.89 -13.54
N TRP A 229 22.72 1.61 -13.77
CA TRP A 229 21.55 0.93 -13.21
C TRP A 229 21.43 0.98 -11.68
N PRO A 230 22.53 0.92 -10.89
CA PRO A 230 22.47 1.09 -9.44
C PRO A 230 21.90 2.46 -8.99
N TYR A 231 21.97 3.49 -9.84
CA TYR A 231 21.43 4.82 -9.55
C TYR A 231 20.02 5.01 -10.14
N VAL A 232 19.77 4.46 -11.33
CA VAL A 232 18.48 4.58 -12.02
C VAL A 232 17.39 3.75 -11.31
N LEU A 233 17.70 2.52 -10.89
CA LEU A 233 16.74 1.60 -10.28
C LEU A 233 16.12 2.15 -8.98
N PRO A 234 16.89 2.66 -7.99
CA PRO A 234 16.32 3.23 -6.78
C PRO A 234 15.41 4.43 -7.06
N ILE A 235 15.78 5.29 -8.03
CA ILE A 235 14.97 6.45 -8.42
C ILE A 235 13.65 5.97 -9.02
N ALA A 236 13.70 5.06 -10.00
CA ALA A 236 12.51 4.50 -10.63
C ALA A 236 11.60 3.81 -9.60
N ALA A 237 12.18 3.00 -8.70
CA ALA A 237 11.45 2.35 -7.61
C ALA A 237 10.79 3.37 -6.67
N THR A 238 11.47 4.46 -6.32
CA THR A 238 10.94 5.53 -5.47
C THR A 238 9.75 6.24 -6.11
N VAL A 239 9.88 6.62 -7.39
CA VAL A 239 8.80 7.27 -8.15
C VAL A 239 7.61 6.32 -8.29
N TYR A 240 7.87 5.06 -8.65
CA TYR A 240 6.84 4.02 -8.77
C TYR A 240 6.08 3.81 -7.46
N LEU A 241 6.78 3.59 -6.36
CA LEU A 241 6.15 3.37 -5.05
C LEU A 241 5.34 4.58 -4.62
N SER A 242 5.87 5.79 -4.81
CA SER A 242 5.16 7.04 -4.48
C SER A 242 3.86 7.16 -5.29
N LEU A 243 3.91 6.90 -6.60
CA LEU A 243 2.74 7.00 -7.48
C LEU A 243 1.72 5.89 -7.20
N HIS A 244 2.18 4.66 -7.04
CA HIS A 244 1.34 3.52 -6.69
C HIS A 244 0.63 3.73 -5.34
N PHE A 245 1.34 4.23 -4.33
CA PHE A 245 0.73 4.57 -3.05
C PHE A 245 -0.21 5.76 -3.15
N ALA A 246 0.08 6.76 -3.98
CA ALA A 246 -0.84 7.87 -4.22
C ALA A 246 -2.18 7.40 -4.82
N THR A 247 -2.15 6.59 -5.88
CA THR A 247 -3.37 6.07 -6.51
C THR A 247 -4.19 5.21 -5.55
N THR A 248 -3.54 4.24 -4.89
CA THR A 248 -4.23 3.32 -3.98
C THR A 248 -4.69 4.02 -2.70
N ALA A 249 -3.95 5.02 -2.19
CA ALA A 249 -4.39 5.83 -1.07
C ALA A 249 -5.62 6.68 -1.40
N THR A 250 -5.68 7.29 -2.59
CA THR A 250 -6.87 8.01 -3.05
C THR A 250 -8.09 7.09 -3.09
N ALA A 251 -7.94 5.88 -3.64
CA ALA A 251 -9.02 4.91 -3.68
C ALA A 251 -9.49 4.48 -2.29
N ALA A 252 -8.56 4.24 -1.37
CA ALA A 252 -8.86 3.93 0.03
C ALA A 252 -9.60 5.08 0.73
N ALA A 253 -9.18 6.33 0.50
CA ALA A 253 -9.84 7.52 1.05
C ALA A 253 -11.26 7.71 0.50
N LEU A 254 -11.47 7.49 -0.80
CA LEU A 254 -12.79 7.51 -1.43
C LEU A 254 -13.71 6.41 -0.89
N SER A 255 -13.18 5.19 -0.72
CA SER A 255 -13.92 4.10 -0.10
C SER A 255 -14.32 4.45 1.33
N TYR A 256 -13.39 4.98 2.13
CA TYR A 256 -13.70 5.43 3.49
C TYR A 256 -14.76 6.56 3.52
N GLY A 257 -14.68 7.53 2.60
CA GLY A 257 -15.70 8.58 2.47
C GLY A 257 -17.09 8.01 2.18
N ALA A 258 -17.19 7.08 1.22
CA ALA A 258 -18.46 6.42 0.89
C ALA A 258 -19.03 5.60 2.07
N LEU A 259 -18.16 5.03 2.91
CA LEU A 259 -18.57 4.32 4.12
C LEU A 259 -19.19 5.29 5.14
N LEU A 260 -18.55 6.44 5.38
CA LEU A 260 -19.07 7.46 6.29
C LEU A 260 -20.43 8.01 5.83
N ASP A 261 -20.59 8.23 4.52
CA ASP A 261 -21.85 8.72 3.95
C ASP A 261 -22.97 7.69 4.14
N ARG A 262 -22.66 6.39 3.95
CA ARG A 262 -23.60 5.29 4.21
C ARG A 262 -23.98 5.21 5.69
N ASP A 263 -23.02 5.30 6.60
CA ASP A 263 -23.28 5.24 8.05
C ASP A 263 -24.06 6.46 8.54
N ALA A 264 -23.88 7.63 7.93
CA ALA A 264 -24.70 8.80 8.20
C ALA A 264 -26.15 8.56 7.77
N ALA A 265 -26.39 8.07 6.56
CA ALA A 265 -27.73 7.77 6.06
C ALA A 265 -28.44 6.69 6.88
N ILE A 266 -27.73 5.63 7.31
CA ILE A 266 -28.30 4.60 8.18
C ILE A 266 -28.68 5.19 9.54
N ARG A 267 -27.82 6.03 10.13
CA ARG A 267 -28.13 6.68 11.41
C ARG A 267 -29.33 7.60 11.31
N GLU A 268 -29.43 8.37 10.23
CA GLU A 268 -30.58 9.24 9.98
C GLU A 268 -31.87 8.43 9.83
N TYR A 269 -31.84 7.34 9.06
CA TYR A 269 -32.98 6.43 8.90
C TYR A 269 -33.40 5.79 10.23
N VAL A 270 -32.44 5.27 11.01
CA VAL A 270 -32.73 4.68 12.32
C VAL A 270 -33.28 5.74 13.27
N GLN A 271 -32.74 6.96 13.26
CA GLN A 271 -33.27 8.06 14.06
C GLN A 271 -34.70 8.41 13.65
N GLN A 272 -35.02 8.43 12.36
CA GLN A 272 -36.38 8.70 11.87
C GLN A 272 -37.38 7.59 12.24
N GLN A 273 -36.93 6.34 12.38
CA GLN A 273 -37.82 5.21 12.70
C GLN A 273 -37.90 4.87 14.19
N VAL A 274 -36.84 5.12 14.96
CA VAL A 274 -36.76 4.82 16.40
C VAL A 274 -37.11 6.04 17.25
N ALA A 275 -36.93 7.26 16.72
CA ALA A 275 -37.63 8.39 17.32
C ALA A 275 -39.13 8.12 17.10
N GLY A 276 -39.85 7.85 18.18
CA GLY A 276 -41.31 8.00 18.19
C GLY A 276 -41.72 9.41 17.73
N PRO A 277 -43.03 9.74 17.74
CA PRO A 277 -43.49 11.06 17.30
C PRO A 277 -42.58 12.13 17.90
N GLN A 278 -41.98 12.97 17.05
CA GLN A 278 -41.03 13.99 17.46
C GLN A 278 -41.72 14.89 18.49
N THR A 279 -41.60 14.57 19.78
CA THR A 279 -42.10 15.42 20.85
C THR A 279 -41.34 16.71 20.71
N SER A 280 -42.08 17.77 20.40
CA SER A 280 -41.52 19.09 20.22
C SER A 280 -40.72 19.46 21.48
N ALA A 281 -39.76 20.38 21.36
CA ALA A 281 -39.05 20.88 22.53
C ALA A 281 -40.01 21.44 23.61
N GLU A 282 -41.21 21.87 23.19
CA GLU A 282 -42.31 22.27 24.06
C GLU A 282 -42.96 21.09 24.78
N ASP A 283 -43.22 19.97 24.11
CA ASP A 283 -43.74 18.75 24.75
C ASP A 283 -42.77 18.18 25.79
N LEU A 284 -41.47 18.22 25.51
CA LEU A 284 -40.44 17.78 26.46
C LEU A 284 -40.31 18.73 27.66
N ARG A 285 -40.55 20.03 27.47
CA ARG A 285 -40.64 21.01 28.58
C ARG A 285 -41.91 20.80 29.40
N ALA A 286 -43.05 20.56 28.75
CA ALA A 286 -44.32 20.27 29.41
C ALA A 286 -44.25 18.97 30.23
N LEU A 287 -43.66 17.92 29.68
CA LEU A 287 -43.42 16.66 30.39
C LEU A 287 -42.49 16.83 31.60
N ARG A 288 -41.44 17.66 31.50
CA ARG A 288 -40.59 17.99 32.66
C ARG A 288 -41.35 18.73 33.75
N HIS A 289 -42.16 19.73 33.38
CA HIS A 289 -43.00 20.44 34.35
C HIS A 289 -44.04 19.53 35.01
N SER A 290 -44.65 18.61 34.25
CA SER A 290 -45.63 17.66 34.79
C SER A 290 -45.05 16.64 35.78
N ARG A 291 -43.73 16.42 35.77
CA ARG A 291 -43.03 15.51 36.69
C ARG A 291 -42.47 16.19 37.94
N GLN A 292 -42.52 17.52 38.00
CA GLN A 292 -42.02 18.32 39.12
C GLN A 292 -43.15 18.77 40.07
N HIS A 293 -44.39 18.42 39.77
CA HIS A 293 -45.59 18.60 40.60
C HIS A 293 -46.19 17.24 40.93
#